data_AF-F7BNV3-F1
#
_entry.id   AF-F7BNV3-F1
#
_cell.length_a   1.000
_cell.length_b   1.000
_cell.length_c   1.000
_cell.angle_alpha   90.00
_cell.angle_beta   90.00
_cell.angle_gamma   90.00
#
_symmetry.space_group_name_H-M   'P 1'
#
loop_
_entity.id
_entity.type
_entity.pdbx_description
1 polymer ?
#
loop_
_entity_poly.entity_id
_entity_poly.type
_entity_poly.pdbx_seq_one_letter_code
_entity_poly.pdbx_strand_id
1 'polypeptide(L)'
;MDVASREFGTFDLVVFSASLLLTFLVGGYYAYKARRDDSVANYYFGNRKIPPIPLGLSLAVTYISALTMIGIPTETYTYGMINIWHMTGTLIPSVFVCIYFIPLYYRLQLSTIYEYLEIRFNRKCRMFSSAAEIINAVCGLRHSSENVLNE
;
A
#
# COMPACT_ATOMS: atom_id res chain seq x y z
N MET A 1 33.47 20.40 -1.09
CA MET A 1 32.51 19.28 -1.25
C MET A 1 31.57 19.69 -2.35
N ASP A 2 31.91 19.33 -3.59
CA ASP A 2 31.14 19.73 -4.78
C ASP A 2 29.89 18.86 -4.93
N VAL A 3 28.75 19.42 -4.55
CA VAL A 3 27.43 18.78 -4.69
C VAL A 3 26.63 19.39 -5.86
N ALA A 4 27.25 20.24 -6.68
CA ALA A 4 26.55 21.16 -7.58
C ALA A 4 26.53 20.77 -9.08
N SER A 5 27.02 19.59 -9.50
CA SER A 5 27.10 19.26 -10.94
C SER A 5 26.92 17.78 -11.33
N ARG A 6 26.30 16.95 -10.49
CA ARG A 6 25.76 15.66 -10.98
C ARG A 6 24.42 15.92 -11.67
N GLU A 7 24.49 16.46 -12.88
CA GLU A 7 23.35 16.41 -13.79
C GLU A 7 22.94 14.95 -13.98
N PHE A 8 21.63 14.68 -14.05
CA PHE A 8 21.10 13.35 -14.31
C PHE A 8 21.83 12.76 -15.51
N GLY A 9 22.61 11.71 -15.28
CA GLY A 9 23.33 11.07 -16.36
C GLY A 9 22.33 10.54 -17.37
N THR A 10 22.72 10.49 -18.64
CA THR A 10 21.90 9.85 -19.68
C THR A 10 21.51 8.43 -19.26
N PHE A 11 22.37 7.75 -18.51
CA PHE A 11 22.10 6.43 -17.93
C PHE A 11 20.94 6.44 -16.93
N ASP A 12 20.91 7.39 -15.98
CA ASP A 12 19.84 7.49 -14.98
C ASP A 12 18.49 7.77 -15.63
N LEU A 13 18.49 8.64 -16.65
CA LEU A 13 17.29 8.98 -17.41
C LEU A 13 16.75 7.80 -18.23
N VAL A 14 17.64 6.97 -18.79
CA VAL A 14 17.27 5.74 -19.49
C VAL A 14 16.63 4.73 -18.52
N VAL A 15 17.23 4.50 -17.36
CA VAL A 15 16.70 3.57 -16.34
C VAL A 15 15.35 4.05 -15.81
N PHE A 16 15.22 5.35 -15.53
CA PHE A 16 13.96 5.95 -15.08
C PHE A 16 12.85 5.79 -16.13
N SER A 17 13.15 6.14 -17.38
CA SER A 17 12.20 6.00 -18.50
C SER A 17 11.81 4.55 -18.73
N ALA A 18 12.77 3.62 -18.65
CA ALA A 18 12.52 2.19 -18.81
C ALA A 18 11.62 1.61 -17.69
N SER A 19 11.84 2.01 -16.43
CA SER A 19 11.01 1.53 -15.31
C SER A 19 9.57 2.05 -15.37
N LEU A 20 9.38 3.30 -15.79
CA LEU A 20 8.06 3.88 -16.07
C LEU A 20 7.36 3.14 -17.22
N LEU A 21 8.06 2.95 -18.34
CA LEU A 21 7.51 2.23 -19.49
C LEU A 21 7.12 0.80 -19.11
N LEU A 22 7.95 0.08 -18.36
CA LEU A 22 7.65 -1.26 -17.91
C LEU A 22 6.38 -1.29 -17.04
N THR A 23 6.27 -0.37 -16.08
CA THR A 23 5.07 -0.26 -15.22
C THR A 23 3.82 0.05 -16.04
N PHE A 24 3.92 0.98 -16.98
CA PHE A 24 2.82 1.35 -17.87
C PHE A 24 2.42 0.19 -18.79
N LEU A 25 3.38 -0.54 -19.36
CA LEU A 25 3.13 -1.69 -20.22
C LEU A 25 2.46 -2.83 -19.47
N VAL A 26 2.94 -3.16 -18.27
CA VAL A 26 2.33 -4.20 -17.42
C VAL A 26 0.91 -3.80 -17.03
N GLY A 27 0.72 -2.56 -16.56
CA GLY A 27 -0.60 -2.04 -16.20
C GLY A 27 -1.56 -2.02 -17.39
N GLY A 28 -1.11 -1.54 -18.55
CA GLY A 28 -1.89 -1.49 -19.79
C GLY A 28 -2.25 -2.88 -20.33
N TYR A 29 -1.32 -3.83 -20.29
CA TYR A 29 -1.56 -5.22 -20.68
C TYR A 29 -2.64 -5.88 -19.81
N TYR A 30 -2.52 -5.74 -18.48
CA TYR A 30 -3.53 -6.27 -17.55
C TYR A 30 -4.86 -5.53 -17.66
N ALA A 31 -4.87 -4.22 -17.92
CA ALA A 31 -6.10 -3.46 -18.15
C ALA A 31 -6.83 -3.91 -19.42
N TYR A 32 -6.09 -4.16 -20.52
CA TYR A 32 -6.67 -4.69 -21.75
C TYR A 32 -7.21 -6.11 -21.57
N LYS A 33 -6.47 -6.96 -20.83
CA LYS A 33 -6.91 -8.32 -20.52
C LYS A 33 -8.14 -8.34 -19.59
N ALA A 34 -8.19 -7.46 -18.58
CA ALA A 34 -9.28 -7.37 -17.62
C ALA A 34 -10.59 -6.86 -18.25
N ARG A 35 -10.52 -6.05 -19.33
CA ARG A 35 -11.72 -5.62 -20.09
C ARG A 35 -12.52 -6.76 -20.72
N ARG A 36 -11.98 -7.98 -20.81
CA ARG A 36 -12.70 -9.15 -21.32
C ARG A 36 -13.52 -9.88 -20.26
N ASP A 37 -13.37 -9.55 -18.98
CA ASP A 37 -14.16 -10.09 -17.87
C ASP A 37 -15.19 -9.04 -17.41
N ASP A 38 -16.45 -9.16 -17.86
CA ASP A 38 -17.51 -8.15 -17.63
C ASP A 38 -18.03 -8.08 -16.17
N SER A 39 -17.61 -8.98 -15.29
CA SER A 39 -18.08 -9.00 -13.91
C SER A 39 -17.17 -8.20 -12.99
N VAL A 40 -17.73 -7.14 -12.40
CA VAL A 40 -17.08 -6.29 -11.37
C VAL A 40 -16.47 -7.13 -10.23
N ALA A 41 -17.14 -8.23 -9.83
CA ALA A 41 -16.63 -9.12 -8.80
C ALA A 41 -15.35 -9.86 -9.24
N ASN A 42 -15.23 -10.23 -10.52
CA ASN A 42 -14.03 -10.90 -11.03
C ASN A 42 -12.83 -9.96 -11.09
N TYR A 43 -13.07 -8.66 -11.31
CA TYR A 43 -12.03 -7.63 -11.25
C TYR A 43 -11.48 -7.46 -9.82
N TYR A 44 -12.34 -7.38 -8.81
CA TYR A 44 -11.90 -7.22 -7.42
C TYR A 44 -11.29 -8.50 -6.81
N PHE A 45 -11.81 -9.67 -7.16
CA PHE A 45 -11.40 -10.93 -6.52
C PHE A 45 -10.47 -11.79 -7.38
N GLY A 46 -10.19 -11.43 -8.63
CA GLY A 46 -9.31 -12.18 -9.52
C GLY A 46 -9.70 -13.67 -9.61
N ASN A 47 -10.99 -13.95 -9.78
CA ASN A 47 -11.58 -15.30 -9.74
C ASN A 47 -11.31 -16.12 -8.46
N ARG A 48 -10.87 -15.49 -7.36
CA ARG A 48 -10.46 -16.15 -6.09
C ARG A 48 -9.40 -17.25 -6.29
N LYS A 49 -8.65 -17.20 -7.39
CA LYS A 49 -7.65 -18.21 -7.79
C LYS A 49 -6.21 -17.68 -7.75
N ILE A 50 -6.00 -16.50 -7.16
CA ILE A 50 -4.67 -15.91 -7.02
C ILE A 50 -3.85 -16.79 -6.07
N PRO A 51 -2.66 -17.28 -6.47
CA PRO A 51 -1.83 -18.07 -5.58
C PRO A 51 -1.38 -17.25 -4.36
N PRO A 52 -1.16 -17.89 -3.19
CA PRO A 52 -0.88 -17.17 -1.94
C PRO A 52 0.45 -16.40 -1.97
N ILE A 53 1.44 -16.86 -2.74
CA ILE A 53 2.76 -16.23 -2.85
C ILE A 53 2.67 -14.83 -3.52
N PRO A 54 2.16 -14.68 -4.75
CA PRO A 54 2.01 -13.37 -5.37
C PRO A 54 1.01 -12.46 -4.63
N LEU A 55 0.00 -13.04 -3.96
CA LEU A 55 -0.91 -12.29 -3.09
C LEU A 55 -0.15 -11.66 -1.91
N GLY A 56 0.66 -12.45 -1.20
CA GLY A 56 1.47 -11.97 -0.08
C GLY A 56 2.51 -10.93 -0.51
N LEU A 57 3.14 -11.14 -1.68
CA LEU A 57 4.10 -10.18 -2.25
C LEU A 57 3.43 -8.84 -2.56
N SER A 58 2.23 -8.85 -3.16
CA SER A 58 1.48 -7.63 -3.43
C SER A 58 1.13 -6.88 -2.12
N LEU A 59 0.72 -7.61 -1.08
CA LEU A 59 0.43 -7.01 0.23
C LEU A 59 1.67 -6.39 0.87
N ALA A 60 2.82 -7.06 0.77
CA ALA A 60 4.10 -6.54 1.27
C ALA A 60 4.51 -5.26 0.53
N VAL A 61 4.35 -5.22 -0.80
CA VAL A 61 4.62 -4.02 -1.60
C VAL A 61 3.71 -2.87 -1.17
N THR A 62 2.42 -3.12 -0.94
CA THR A 62 1.48 -2.09 -0.46
C THR A 62 1.85 -1.52 0.91
N TYR A 63 2.49 -2.32 1.77
CA TYR A 63 2.91 -1.87 3.10
C TYR A 63 4.11 -0.92 3.05
N ILE A 64 4.95 -1.01 2.01
CA ILE A 64 6.15 -0.18 1.88
C ILE A 64 5.77 1.18 1.29
N SER A 65 6.09 2.26 2.00
CA SER A 65 5.84 3.64 1.58
C SER A 65 7.14 4.44 1.49
N ALA A 66 7.16 5.48 0.66
CA ALA A 66 8.31 6.39 0.56
C ALA A 66 8.63 7.07 1.90
N LEU A 67 7.61 7.37 2.70
CA LEU A 67 7.79 7.96 4.03
C LEU A 67 8.53 7.01 4.98
N THR A 68 8.22 5.72 4.95
CA THR A 68 8.89 4.75 5.84
C THR A 68 10.32 4.48 5.38
N MET A 69 10.56 4.50 4.06
CA MET A 69 11.90 4.32 3.48
C MET A 69 12.90 5.40 3.94
N ILE A 70 12.44 6.64 4.09
CA ILE A 70 13.27 7.76 4.59
C ILE A 70 13.17 7.89 6.12
N GLY A 71 12.00 7.61 6.70
CA GLY A 71 11.72 7.77 8.12
C GLY A 71 12.52 6.82 9.00
N ILE A 72 12.55 5.53 8.67
CA ILE A 72 13.25 4.49 9.44
C ILE A 72 14.76 4.79 9.60
N PRO A 73 15.52 5.12 8.54
CA PRO A 73 16.94 5.47 8.70
C PRO A 73 17.13 6.79 9.44
N THR A 74 16.24 7.77 9.25
CA THR A 74 16.28 9.05 9.98
C THR A 74 16.10 8.85 11.48
N GLU A 75 15.14 7.99 11.86
CA GLU A 75 14.88 7.63 13.25
C GLU A 75 16.06 6.83 13.83
N THR A 76 16.59 5.87 13.07
CA THR A 76 17.75 5.07 13.49
C THR A 76 19.01 5.94 13.65
N TYR A 77 19.18 6.97 12.83
CA TYR A 77 20.29 7.92 12.95
C TYR A 77 20.16 8.82 14.19
N THR A 78 18.94 9.22 14.55
CA THR A 78 18.69 10.15 15.66
C THR A 78 18.61 9.43 17.01
N TYR A 79 17.94 8.27 17.06
CA TYR A 79 17.62 7.54 18.29
C TYR A 79 18.33 6.19 18.42
N GLY A 80 19.15 5.80 17.44
CA GLY A 80 19.94 4.57 17.49
C GLY A 80 19.10 3.30 17.34
N MET A 81 19.46 2.24 18.07
CA MET A 81 18.90 0.89 17.92
C MET A 81 17.44 0.74 18.41
N ILE A 82 16.81 1.79 18.94
CA ILE A 82 15.45 1.71 19.49
C ILE A 82 14.40 1.30 18.43
N ASN A 83 14.65 1.62 17.16
CA ASN A 83 13.78 1.22 16.04
C ASN A 83 13.66 -0.33 15.89
N ILE A 84 14.65 -1.11 16.35
CA ILE A 84 14.54 -2.58 16.36
C ILE A 84 13.37 -3.04 17.24
N TRP A 85 13.14 -2.36 18.37
CA TRP A 85 12.01 -2.67 19.24
C TRP A 85 10.68 -2.44 18.52
N HIS A 86 10.55 -1.34 17.76
CA HIS A 86 9.37 -1.05 16.95
C HIS A 86 9.11 -2.13 15.88
N MET A 87 10.15 -2.57 15.18
CA MET A 87 10.07 -3.64 14.18
C MET A 87 9.60 -4.97 14.81
N THR A 88 10.20 -5.36 15.94
CA THR A 88 9.80 -6.59 16.66
C THR A 88 8.40 -6.52 17.24
N GLY A 89 7.98 -5.35 17.75
CA GLY A 89 6.64 -5.12 18.26
C GLY A 89 5.55 -5.26 17.20
N THR A 90 5.86 -4.95 15.95
CA THR A 90 4.92 -5.05 14.82
C THR A 90 4.80 -6.49 14.28
N LEU A 91 5.80 -7.35 14.51
CA LEU A 91 5.74 -8.76 14.10
C LEU A 91 4.66 -9.54 14.85
N ILE A 92 4.51 -9.34 16.16
CA ILE A 92 3.55 -10.12 16.98
C ILE A 92 2.09 -9.93 16.49
N PRO A 93 1.58 -8.69 16.31
CA PRO A 93 0.25 -8.47 15.74
C PRO A 93 0.10 -9.05 14.33
N SER A 94 1.14 -8.97 13.49
CA SER A 94 1.05 -9.48 12.11
C SER A 94 0.80 -11.00 12.07
N VAL A 95 1.46 -11.76 12.95
CA VAL A 95 1.25 -13.21 13.09
C VAL A 95 -0.14 -13.49 13.63
N PHE A 96 -0.60 -12.71 14.61
CA PHE A 96 -1.94 -12.85 15.17
C PHE A 96 -3.04 -12.61 14.12
N VAL A 97 -2.89 -11.57 13.29
CA VAL A 97 -3.80 -11.28 12.18
C VAL A 97 -3.81 -12.43 11.17
N CYS A 98 -2.64 -12.97 10.83
CA CYS A 98 -2.52 -14.09 9.91
C CYS A 98 -3.27 -15.34 10.39
N ILE A 99 -3.18 -15.66 11.69
CA ILE A 99 -3.77 -16.89 12.25
C ILE A 99 -5.27 -16.74 12.55
N TYR A 100 -5.72 -15.61 13.07
CA TYR A 100 -7.11 -15.46 13.55
C TYR A 100 -8.00 -14.73 12.56
N PHE A 101 -7.52 -13.63 11.98
CA PHE A 101 -8.35 -12.75 11.16
C PHE A 101 -8.48 -13.24 9.72
N ILE A 102 -7.40 -13.73 9.09
CA ILE A 102 -7.46 -14.28 7.73
C ILE A 102 -8.51 -15.41 7.58
N PRO A 103 -8.51 -16.47 8.43
CA PRO A 103 -9.52 -17.53 8.28
C PRO A 103 -10.93 -17.06 8.62
N LEU A 104 -11.08 -16.06 9.49
CA LEU A 104 -12.38 -15.45 9.78
C LEU A 104 -12.93 -14.74 8.54
N TYR A 105 -12.14 -13.86 7.92
CA TYR A 105 -12.56 -13.12 6.72
C TYR A 105 -12.85 -14.06 5.55
N TYR A 106 -12.07 -15.14 5.40
CA TYR A 106 -12.30 -16.11 4.34
C TYR A 106 -13.63 -16.88 4.50
N ARG A 107 -14.03 -17.20 5.74
CA ARG A 107 -15.31 -17.89 6.02
C ARG A 107 -16.53 -16.99 5.80
N LEU A 108 -16.43 -15.71 6.15
CA LEU A 108 -17.55 -14.77 5.99
C LEU A 108 -17.68 -14.22 4.55
N GLN A 109 -16.74 -14.56 3.65
CA GLN A 109 -16.73 -14.13 2.25
C GLN A 109 -16.87 -12.60 2.04
N LEU A 110 -16.40 -11.82 3.00
CA LEU A 110 -16.54 -10.36 2.99
C LEU A 110 -15.64 -9.73 1.95
N SER A 111 -16.16 -8.67 1.33
CA SER A 111 -15.47 -7.93 0.26
C SER A 111 -14.54 -6.86 0.80
N THR A 112 -14.88 -6.30 1.96
CA THR A 112 -14.15 -5.23 2.61
C THR A 112 -14.07 -5.45 4.12
N ILE A 113 -13.01 -4.97 4.75
CA ILE A 113 -12.85 -5.04 6.22
C ILE A 113 -13.98 -4.27 6.92
N TYR A 114 -14.48 -3.18 6.30
CA TYR A 114 -15.58 -2.39 6.86
C TYR A 114 -16.94 -3.11 6.86
N GLU A 115 -17.13 -4.09 5.99
CA GLU A 115 -18.33 -4.94 5.99
C GLU A 115 -18.39 -5.79 7.27
N TYR A 116 -17.24 -6.21 7.80
CA TYR A 116 -17.16 -6.89 9.10
C TYR A 116 -17.60 -5.97 10.26
N LEU A 117 -17.23 -4.68 10.20
CA LEU A 117 -17.65 -3.69 11.19
C LEU A 117 -19.17 -3.47 11.17
N GLU A 118 -19.81 -3.59 10.00
CA GLU A 118 -21.27 -3.49 9.91
C GLU A 118 -21.98 -4.65 10.58
N ILE A 119 -21.52 -5.89 10.36
CA ILE A 119 -22.08 -7.09 10.98
C ILE A 119 -21.94 -7.05 12.50
N ARG A 120 -20.82 -6.50 13.01
CA ARG A 120 -20.54 -6.48 14.46
C ARG A 120 -21.17 -5.29 15.19
N PHE A 121 -21.17 -4.10 14.58
CA PHE A 121 -21.51 -2.84 15.26
C PHE A 121 -22.74 -2.14 14.71
N ASN A 122 -22.77 -1.82 13.41
CA ASN A 122 -23.91 -1.27 12.63
C ASN A 122 -23.42 -0.58 11.35
N ARG A 123 -24.34 -0.32 10.41
CA ARG A 123 -24.07 0.42 9.15
C ARG A 123 -23.48 1.81 9.34
N LYS A 124 -23.80 2.50 10.44
CA LYS A 124 -23.23 3.82 10.78
C LYS A 124 -21.72 3.76 11.00
N CYS A 125 -21.21 2.73 11.67
CA CYS A 125 -19.78 2.54 11.90
C CYS A 125 -19.04 2.28 10.58
N ARG A 126 -19.62 1.49 9.66
CA ARG A 126 -19.06 1.28 8.32
C ARG A 126 -18.87 2.58 7.55
N MET A 127 -19.90 3.43 7.53
CA MET A 127 -19.84 4.72 6.84
C MET A 127 -18.82 5.65 7.48
N PHE A 128 -18.74 5.69 8.81
CA PHE A 128 -17.76 6.52 9.51
C PHE A 128 -16.32 6.08 9.23
N SER A 129 -16.00 4.78 9.35
CA SER A 129 -14.66 4.27 9.07
C SER A 129 -14.24 4.48 7.62
N SER A 130 -15.16 4.26 6.67
CA SER A 130 -14.86 4.49 5.24
C SER A 130 -14.65 5.98 4.95
N ALA A 131 -15.46 6.86 5.54
CA ALA A 131 -15.32 8.30 5.37
C ALA A 131 -14.04 8.83 6.02
N ALA A 132 -13.68 8.34 7.20
CA ALA A 132 -12.46 8.72 7.90
C ALA A 132 -11.21 8.39 7.08
N GLU A 133 -11.19 7.21 6.43
CA GLU A 133 -10.07 6.80 5.59
C GLU A 133 -9.92 7.71 4.35
N ILE A 134 -11.04 8.05 3.71
CA ILE A 134 -11.05 8.97 2.57
C ILE A 134 -10.56 10.36 3.00
N ILE A 135 -11.00 10.85 4.16
CA ILE A 135 -10.57 12.14 4.70
C ILE A 135 -9.07 12.11 4.99
N ASN A 136 -8.56 11.03 5.60
CA ASN A 136 -7.12 10.88 5.88
C ASN A 136 -6.31 10.94 4.58
N ALA A 137 -6.71 10.18 3.56
CA ALA A 137 -6.04 10.19 2.26
C ALA A 137 -6.05 11.58 1.60
N VAL A 138 -7.18 12.28 1.62
CA VAL A 138 -7.31 13.64 1.04
C VAL A 138 -6.49 14.67 1.81
N CYS A 139 -6.55 14.64 3.14
CA CYS A 139 -5.73 15.53 3.98
C CYS A 139 -4.24 15.28 3.79
N GLY A 140 -3.81 14.02 3.65
CA GLY A 140 -2.42 13.67 3.36
C GLY A 140 -1.93 14.30 2.05
N LEU A 141 -2.73 14.23 0.98
CA LEU A 141 -2.41 14.88 -0.29
C LEU A 141 -2.34 16.40 -0.18
N ARG A 142 -3.28 17.02 0.56
CA ARG A 142 -3.28 18.46 0.76
C ARG A 142 -2.09 18.94 1.57
N HIS A 143 -1.75 18.24 2.65
CA HIS A 143 -0.59 18.57 3.46
C HIS A 143 0.71 18.43 2.65
N SER A 144 0.82 17.40 1.81
CA SER A 144 1.95 17.28 0.89
C SER A 144 2.01 18.42 -0.13
N SER A 145 0.88 18.94 -0.60
CA SER A 145 0.85 20.07 -1.53
C SER A 145 1.19 21.41 -0.87
N GLU A 146 0.80 21.62 0.39
CA GLU A 146 1.11 22.84 1.14
C GLU A 146 2.57 22.89 1.60
N ASN A 147 3.18 21.74 1.93
CA ASN A 147 4.60 21.68 2.26
C ASN A 147 5.50 21.96 1.04
N VAL A 148 5.12 21.50 -0.17
CA VAL A 148 5.89 21.77 -1.40
C VAL A 148 5.79 23.21 -1.88
N LEU A 149 4.77 23.97 -1.45
CA LEU A 149 4.64 25.40 -1.77
C LEU A 149 5.33 26.33 -0.74
N ASN A 150 5.73 25.78 0.42
CA ASN A 150 6.36 26.53 1.51
C ASN A 150 7.87 26.24 1.67
N GLU A 151 8.43 25.35 0.83
CA GLU A 151 9.88 25.18 0.60
C GLU A 151 10.28 25.79 -0.74
#